data_AF-A0A8X6KVG5-F1
#
_entry.id   AF-A0A8X6KVG5-F1
#
_cell.length_a   1.000
_cell.length_b   1.000
_cell.length_c   1.000
_cell.angle_alpha   90.00
_cell.angle_beta   90.00
_cell.angle_gamma   90.00
#
_symmetry.space_group_name_H-M   'P 1'
#
loop_
_entity.id
_entity.type
_entity.pdbx_description
1 polymer ?
#
loop_
_entity_poly.entity_id
_entity_poly.type
_entity_poly.pdbx_seq_one_letter_code
_entity_poly.pdbx_strand_id
1 'polypeptide(L)'
;MTRNEKNNLSSMLNETCIENLGESILYQWIVKIQDFIQELEDSKLDPESTRNCDSNISVPQEIYTYMQDNLQEGAEELPTVYHGETIVDRKSVFQGHAATVTSVEQAKKVLIELKRNKKIVNATHNIMAYRITNDTNLIIQDCDDDGESRGGSTLLHLLQISDVKNVIVVVSRWYGGIHLGSDRFKHISNAARMVLTSSGYITQNKTKKKHKKR
;
A
#
# COMPACT_ATOMS: atom_id res chain seq x y z
N MET A 1 -10.93 13.06 28.21
CA MET A 1 -10.69 11.80 28.95
C MET A 1 -9.73 12.07 30.11
N THR A 2 -10.13 11.79 31.34
CA THR A 2 -9.30 12.01 32.53
C THR A 2 -8.17 10.98 32.64
N ARG A 3 -7.17 11.24 33.49
CA ARG A 3 -6.07 10.29 33.75
C ARG A 3 -6.59 8.95 34.31
N ASN A 4 -7.68 8.99 35.07
CA ASN A 4 -8.30 7.79 35.63
C ASN A 4 -9.00 6.95 34.56
N GLU A 5 -9.73 7.58 33.64
CA GLU A 5 -10.37 6.91 32.50
C GLU A 5 -9.34 6.23 31.58
N LYS A 6 -8.19 6.87 31.34
CA LYS A 6 -7.07 6.28 30.57
C LYS A 6 -6.53 5.01 31.22
N ASN A 7 -6.36 5.03 32.54
CA ASN A 7 -5.89 3.87 33.28
C ASN A 7 -6.92 2.72 33.24
N ASN A 8 -8.21 3.05 33.32
CA ASN A 8 -9.30 2.07 33.25
C ASN A 8 -9.34 1.39 31.86
N LEU A 9 -9.34 2.18 30.79
CA LEU A 9 -9.31 1.66 29.41
C LEU A 9 -8.07 0.77 29.18
N SER A 10 -6.90 1.21 29.64
CA SER A 10 -5.66 0.41 29.53
C SER A 10 -5.75 -0.91 30.28
N SER A 11 -6.39 -0.94 31.47
CA SER A 11 -6.56 -2.16 32.24
C SER A 11 -7.49 -3.14 31.52
N MET A 12 -8.62 -2.66 31.00
CA MET A 12 -9.59 -3.48 30.27
C MET A 12 -9.01 -4.06 28.97
N LEU A 13 -8.21 -3.29 28.23
CA LEU A 13 -7.56 -3.78 27.02
C LEU A 13 -6.51 -4.85 27.32
N ASN A 14 -5.72 -4.67 28.38
CA ASN A 14 -4.76 -5.65 28.85
C ASN A 14 -5.44 -6.95 29.30
N GLU A 15 -6.56 -6.86 30.00
CA GLU A 15 -7.35 -8.03 30.41
C GLU A 15 -7.87 -8.81 29.19
N THR A 16 -8.41 -8.10 28.18
CA THR A 16 -8.87 -8.71 26.92
C THR A 16 -7.73 -9.42 26.16
N CYS A 17 -6.52 -8.87 26.25
CA CYS A 17 -5.29 -9.47 25.72
C CYS A 17 -4.97 -10.81 26.39
N ILE A 18 -5.09 -10.86 27.71
CA ILE A 18 -4.77 -12.05 28.53
C ILE A 18 -5.82 -13.14 28.33
N GLU A 19 -7.09 -12.76 28.20
CA GLU A 19 -8.20 -13.70 28.00
C GLU A 19 -8.16 -14.40 26.62
N ASN A 20 -7.53 -13.78 25.62
CA ASN A 20 -7.56 -14.25 24.22
C ASN A 20 -6.15 -14.43 23.66
N LEU A 21 -5.26 -15.06 24.45
CA LEU A 21 -3.88 -15.33 24.06
C LEU A 21 -3.82 -16.27 22.85
N GLY A 22 -3.17 -15.80 21.78
CA GLY A 22 -2.97 -16.57 20.54
C GLY A 22 -4.05 -16.35 19.48
N GLU A 23 -5.07 -15.53 19.76
CA GLU A 23 -6.10 -15.14 18.79
C GLU A 23 -5.93 -13.67 18.35
N SER A 24 -6.54 -13.31 17.22
CA SER A 24 -6.57 -11.91 16.76
C SER A 24 -7.59 -11.10 17.55
N ILE A 25 -7.12 -10.33 18.52
CA ILE A 25 -7.96 -9.54 19.43
C ILE A 25 -8.36 -8.15 18.92
N LEU A 26 -7.92 -7.76 17.71
CA LEU A 26 -8.15 -6.41 17.17
C LEU A 26 -9.63 -6.02 17.15
N TYR A 27 -10.51 -6.92 16.72
CA TYR A 27 -11.95 -6.66 16.70
C TYR A 27 -12.52 -6.49 18.12
N GLN A 28 -12.10 -7.34 19.06
CA GLN A 28 -12.56 -7.28 20.46
C GLN A 28 -12.14 -5.98 21.13
N TRP A 29 -10.91 -5.52 20.85
CA TRP A 29 -10.44 -4.21 21.30
C TRP A 29 -11.22 -3.07 20.69
N ILE A 30 -11.51 -3.12 19.38
CA ILE A 30 -12.32 -2.08 18.72
C ILE A 30 -13.69 -1.96 19.38
N VAL A 31 -14.38 -3.08 19.59
CA VAL A 31 -15.71 -3.11 20.24
C VAL A 31 -15.63 -2.56 21.67
N LYS A 32 -14.70 -3.07 22.48
CA LYS A 32 -14.58 -2.61 23.87
C LYS A 32 -14.19 -1.12 23.99
N ILE A 33 -13.38 -0.60 23.06
CA ILE A 33 -13.05 0.84 23.01
C ILE A 33 -14.28 1.65 22.63
N GLN A 34 -15.08 1.19 21.67
CA GLN A 34 -16.32 1.85 21.27
C GLN A 34 -17.30 1.93 22.43
N ASP A 35 -17.54 0.82 23.13
CA ASP A 35 -18.43 0.76 24.29
C ASP A 35 -17.95 1.69 25.41
N PHE A 36 -16.64 1.67 25.70
CA PHE A 36 -16.04 2.55 26.71
C PHE A 36 -16.19 4.04 26.37
N ILE A 37 -16.05 4.41 25.09
CA ILE A 37 -16.24 5.80 24.65
C ILE A 37 -17.72 6.19 24.74
N GLN A 38 -18.64 5.31 24.36
CA GLN A 38 -20.08 5.55 24.46
C GLN A 38 -20.51 5.77 25.92
N GLU A 39 -20.02 4.97 26.87
CA GLU A 39 -20.28 5.16 28.30
C GLU A 39 -19.76 6.53 28.83
N LEU A 40 -18.64 7.00 28.30
CA LEU A 40 -18.09 8.32 28.64
C LEU A 40 -18.86 9.49 28.02
N GLU A 41 -19.60 9.26 26.94
CA GLU A 41 -20.48 10.24 26.31
C GLU A 41 -21.85 10.26 26.99
N ASP A 42 -22.41 9.09 27.30
CA ASP A 42 -23.68 8.92 27.99
C ASP A 42 -23.62 9.48 29.43
N SER A 43 -22.46 9.38 30.10
CA SER A 43 -22.25 9.98 31.43
C SER A 43 -22.15 11.51 31.44
N LYS A 44 -22.16 12.17 30.27
CA LYS A 44 -22.05 13.63 30.12
C LYS A 44 -23.32 14.32 29.62
N LEU A 45 -24.41 13.59 29.39
CA LEU A 45 -25.67 14.12 28.86
C LEU A 45 -26.80 14.06 29.90
N ASP A 46 -27.51 15.18 30.08
CA ASP A 46 -28.75 15.28 30.87
C ASP A 46 -29.90 14.47 30.20
N PRO A 47 -30.84 13.91 30.99
CA PRO A 47 -31.79 12.90 30.53
C PRO A 47 -33.04 13.54 29.90
N GLU A 48 -32.91 14.17 28.73
CA GLU A 48 -34.10 14.55 27.97
C GLU A 48 -33.87 14.56 26.45
N SER A 49 -33.77 13.36 25.86
CA SER A 49 -34.32 13.06 24.52
C SER A 49 -34.07 11.60 24.15
N THR A 50 -35.03 10.73 24.44
CA THR A 50 -35.09 9.39 23.85
C THR A 50 -35.68 9.48 22.43
N ARG A 51 -34.96 8.97 21.41
CA ARG A 51 -35.41 7.91 20.47
C ARG A 51 -34.72 7.97 19.08
N ASN A 52 -34.35 6.77 18.61
CA ASN A 52 -34.09 6.34 17.22
C ASN A 52 -32.81 6.91 16.56
N CYS A 53 -32.02 6.19 15.75
CA CYS A 53 -32.19 4.91 15.04
C CYS A 53 -30.83 4.44 14.45
N ASP A 54 -30.84 3.19 14.01
CA ASP A 54 -30.11 2.62 12.86
C ASP A 54 -28.56 2.53 12.86
N SER A 55 -28.16 1.28 12.67
CA SER A 55 -26.84 0.81 12.26
C SER A 55 -26.30 1.57 11.04
N ASN A 56 -25.48 2.58 11.28
CA ASN A 56 -24.46 3.08 10.36
C ASN A 56 -23.38 3.76 11.20
N ILE A 57 -22.22 3.12 11.35
CA ILE A 57 -21.07 3.71 12.02
C ILE A 57 -20.54 4.84 11.15
N SER A 58 -21.06 6.05 11.35
CA SER A 58 -20.50 7.27 10.78
C SER A 58 -19.34 7.71 11.67
N VAL A 59 -18.11 7.48 11.21
CA VAL A 59 -16.91 7.98 11.89
C VAL A 59 -16.98 9.51 11.96
N PRO A 60 -16.87 10.13 13.15
CA PRO A 60 -16.88 11.59 13.28
C PRO A 60 -15.82 12.23 12.40
N GLN A 61 -16.19 13.28 11.67
CA GLN A 61 -15.30 14.03 10.76
C GLN A 61 -14.01 14.50 11.44
N GLU A 62 -14.04 14.72 12.75
CA GLU A 62 -12.89 15.11 13.56
C GLU A 62 -11.80 14.04 13.59
N ILE A 63 -12.14 12.75 13.56
CA ILE A 63 -11.17 11.65 13.53
C ILE A 63 -10.53 11.52 12.14
N TYR A 64 -11.32 11.69 11.08
CA TYR A 64 -10.80 11.76 9.71
C TYR A 64 -9.83 12.94 9.56
N THR A 65 -10.20 14.09 10.13
CA THR A 65 -9.38 15.30 10.13
C THR A 65 -8.10 15.11 10.94
N TYR A 66 -8.15 14.46 12.11
CA TYR A 66 -6.97 14.17 12.93
C TYR A 66 -5.98 13.21 12.26
N MET A 67 -6.47 12.25 11.47
CA MET A 67 -5.61 11.41 10.61
C MET A 67 -5.02 12.18 9.43
N GLN A 68 -5.76 13.16 8.90
CA GLN A 68 -5.33 14.03 7.81
C GLN A 68 -4.29 15.08 8.27
N ASP A 69 -4.42 15.58 9.49
CA ASP A 69 -3.58 16.64 10.07
C ASP A 69 -2.22 16.10 10.54
N ASN A 70 -2.15 14.84 10.98
CA ASN A 70 -0.87 14.18 11.28
C ASN A 70 -0.06 13.80 10.02
N LEU A 71 -0.57 14.09 8.81
CA LEU A 71 0.18 14.00 7.54
C LEU A 71 0.79 15.35 7.11
N GLN A 72 0.60 16.43 7.88
CA GLN A 72 0.97 17.80 7.49
C GLN A 72 2.30 18.33 8.07
N GLU A 73 3.23 17.48 8.50
CA GLU A 73 4.63 17.94 8.60
C GLU A 73 5.39 17.59 7.32
N GLY A 74 5.48 18.60 6.43
CA GLY A 74 6.25 18.57 5.19
C GLY A 74 5.40 18.30 3.94
N ALA A 75 4.90 19.37 3.32
CA ALA A 75 4.29 19.34 1.98
C ALA A 75 5.35 19.07 0.91
N GLU A 76 5.90 17.86 0.90
CA GLU A 76 6.67 17.36 -0.23
C GLU A 76 5.69 17.02 -1.35
N GLU A 77 5.82 17.70 -2.49
CA GLU A 77 4.94 17.50 -3.65
C GLU A 77 4.99 16.03 -4.10
N LEU A 78 3.83 15.43 -4.34
CA LEU A 78 3.76 14.03 -4.74
C LEU A 78 4.44 13.86 -6.11
N PRO A 79 5.35 12.89 -6.25
CA PRO A 79 6.06 12.70 -7.50
C PRO A 79 5.09 12.21 -8.58
N THR A 80 5.32 12.65 -9.82
CA THR A 80 4.52 12.20 -10.96
C THR A 80 4.66 10.70 -11.15
N VAL A 81 3.52 10.00 -11.27
CA VAL A 81 3.49 8.57 -11.50
C VAL A 81 3.33 8.29 -12.99
N TYR A 82 4.27 7.55 -13.56
CA TYR A 82 4.22 7.08 -14.95
C TYR A 82 3.49 5.75 -15.02
N HIS A 83 2.60 5.61 -16.00
CA HIS A 83 1.87 4.38 -16.26
C HIS A 83 2.36 3.76 -17.57
N GLY A 84 2.73 2.48 -17.54
CA GLY A 84 3.11 1.72 -18.73
C GLY A 84 1.90 1.19 -19.51
N GLU A 85 2.17 0.69 -20.71
CA GLU A 85 1.17 -0.07 -21.49
C GLU A 85 0.76 -1.36 -20.77
N THR A 86 -0.43 -1.85 -21.10
CA THR A 86 -0.98 -3.07 -20.52
C THR A 86 -0.53 -4.30 -21.29
N ILE A 87 -0.16 -5.35 -20.56
CA ILE A 87 0.09 -6.69 -21.11
C ILE A 87 -1.13 -7.56 -20.81
N VAL A 88 -1.65 -8.25 -21.83
CA VAL A 88 -2.78 -9.15 -21.69
C VAL A 88 -2.37 -10.57 -22.07
N ASP A 89 -2.60 -11.53 -21.19
CA ASP A 89 -2.41 -12.97 -21.43
C ASP A 89 -3.52 -13.76 -20.73
N ARG A 90 -4.24 -14.61 -21.47
CA ARG A 90 -5.30 -15.49 -20.93
C ARG A 90 -6.28 -14.74 -20.01
N LYS A 91 -6.77 -13.58 -20.49
CA LYS A 91 -7.66 -12.64 -19.77
C LYS A 91 -7.06 -11.96 -18.54
N SER A 92 -5.87 -12.36 -18.08
CA SER A 92 -5.13 -11.62 -17.07
C SER A 92 -4.53 -10.36 -17.70
N VAL A 93 -4.61 -9.26 -16.98
CA VAL A 93 -4.06 -7.96 -17.38
C VAL A 93 -2.99 -7.55 -16.40
N PHE A 94 -1.88 -7.00 -16.90
CA PHE A 94 -0.78 -6.48 -16.10
C PHE A 94 -0.48 -5.05 -16.53
N GLN A 95 -0.29 -4.14 -15.58
CA GLN A 95 0.14 -2.77 -15.86
C GLN A 95 1.24 -2.36 -14.89
N GLY A 96 2.32 -1.79 -15.42
CA GLY A 96 3.41 -1.23 -14.63
C GLY A 96 3.17 0.25 -14.31
N HIS A 97 3.58 0.64 -13.12
CA HIS A 97 3.57 2.02 -12.62
C HIS A 97 4.93 2.32 -12.02
N ALA A 98 5.49 3.49 -12.29
CA ALA A 98 6.77 3.89 -11.71
C ALA A 98 6.76 5.36 -11.32
N ALA A 99 7.43 5.69 -10.22
CA ALA A 99 7.63 7.07 -9.79
C ALA A 99 9.01 7.22 -9.16
N THR A 100 9.58 8.41 -9.29
CA THR A 100 10.80 8.78 -8.58
C THR A 100 10.48 9.00 -7.12
N VAL A 101 11.29 8.43 -6.22
CA VAL A 101 11.13 8.55 -4.77
C VAL A 101 12.47 8.79 -4.07
N THR A 102 12.47 9.66 -3.08
CA THR A 102 13.64 10.03 -2.26
C THR A 102 13.61 9.42 -0.86
N SER A 103 12.44 9.01 -0.38
CA SER A 103 12.24 8.45 0.96
C SER A 103 11.24 7.29 0.97
N VAL A 104 11.30 6.45 2.00
CA VAL A 104 10.36 5.33 2.19
C VAL A 104 8.93 5.86 2.40
N GLU A 105 8.81 7.00 3.06
CA GLU A 105 7.56 7.72 3.28
C GLU A 105 6.95 8.17 1.95
N GLN A 106 7.75 8.72 1.04
CA GLN A 106 7.30 9.10 -0.30
C GLN A 106 6.89 7.87 -1.13
N ALA A 107 7.60 6.76 -1.02
CA ALA A 107 7.21 5.49 -1.65
C ALA A 107 5.83 4.99 -1.16
N LYS A 108 5.56 5.09 0.14
CA LYS A 108 4.22 4.79 0.71
C LYS A 108 3.16 5.76 0.20
N LYS A 109 3.45 7.06 0.16
CA LYS A 109 2.55 8.09 -0.38
C LYS A 109 2.19 7.83 -1.85
N VAL A 110 3.15 7.43 -2.69
CA VAL A 110 2.92 7.05 -4.09
C VAL A 110 1.98 5.84 -4.20
N LEU A 111 2.17 4.82 -3.36
CA LEU A 111 1.29 3.66 -3.36
C LEU A 111 -0.15 4.03 -2.96
N ILE A 112 -0.31 4.90 -1.97
CA ILE A 112 -1.62 5.42 -1.55
C ILE A 112 -2.27 6.22 -2.69
N GLU A 113 -1.52 7.09 -3.35
CA GLU A 113 -1.99 7.88 -4.50
C GLU A 113 -2.44 6.96 -5.65
N LEU A 114 -1.63 5.96 -6.00
CA LEU A 114 -2.01 4.95 -6.99
C LEU A 114 -3.33 4.25 -6.65
N LYS A 115 -3.52 3.89 -5.38
CA LYS A 115 -4.74 3.24 -4.88
C LYS A 115 -5.95 4.20 -4.78
N ARG A 116 -5.81 5.51 -4.99
CA ARG A 116 -6.97 6.40 -5.19
C ARG A 116 -7.74 6.08 -6.47
N ASN A 117 -7.07 5.50 -7.46
CA ASN A 117 -7.72 5.02 -8.67
C ASN A 117 -8.47 3.71 -8.39
N LYS A 118 -9.80 3.74 -8.57
CA LYS A 118 -10.70 2.58 -8.38
C LYS A 118 -10.29 1.33 -9.19
N LYS A 119 -9.66 1.49 -10.35
CA LYS A 119 -9.20 0.34 -11.14
C LYS A 119 -8.02 -0.37 -10.48
N ILE A 120 -7.11 0.40 -9.90
CA ILE A 120 -5.86 -0.09 -9.28
C ILE A 120 -6.15 -0.69 -7.90
N VAL A 121 -6.98 -0.04 -7.08
CA VAL A 121 -7.38 -0.60 -5.78
C VAL A 121 -8.14 -1.93 -5.92
N ASN A 122 -8.90 -2.08 -7.02
CA ASN A 122 -9.62 -3.32 -7.34
C ASN A 122 -8.76 -4.34 -8.13
N ALA A 123 -7.47 -4.08 -8.33
CA ALA A 123 -6.56 -5.09 -8.88
C ALA A 123 -6.47 -6.28 -7.94
N THR A 124 -6.28 -7.48 -8.50
CA THR A 124 -6.11 -8.70 -7.70
C THR A 124 -4.85 -8.63 -6.86
N HIS A 125 -3.77 -8.06 -7.42
CA HIS A 125 -2.50 -7.84 -6.73
C HIS A 125 -1.88 -6.51 -7.20
N ASN A 126 -1.37 -5.72 -6.27
CA ASN A 126 -0.59 -4.50 -6.47
C ASN A 126 0.82 -4.71 -5.93
N ILE A 127 1.60 -5.44 -6.71
CA ILE A 127 2.94 -5.92 -6.36
C ILE A 127 3.90 -4.75 -6.42
N MET A 128 4.75 -4.54 -5.41
CA MET A 128 5.66 -3.40 -5.40
C MET A 128 7.10 -3.75 -5.02
N ALA A 129 8.02 -2.91 -5.48
CA ALA A 129 9.39 -2.88 -5.01
C ALA A 129 9.96 -1.47 -5.16
N TYR A 130 10.89 -1.10 -4.29
CA TYR A 130 11.62 0.16 -4.42
C TYR A 130 13.09 -0.01 -4.03
N ARG A 131 13.92 0.90 -4.54
CA ARG A 131 15.32 1.07 -4.13
C ARG A 131 15.57 2.56 -3.98
N ILE A 132 16.02 3.01 -2.83
CA ILE A 132 16.20 4.42 -2.47
C ILE A 132 17.60 4.58 -1.89
N THR A 133 18.32 5.58 -2.37
CA THR A 133 19.65 5.94 -1.86
C THR A 133 19.49 7.08 -0.88
N ASN A 134 19.91 6.88 0.36
CA ASN A 134 19.91 7.93 1.37
C ASN A 134 21.15 8.84 1.21
N ASP A 135 21.20 9.96 1.93
CA ASP A 135 22.28 10.96 1.89
C ASP A 135 23.67 10.37 2.20
N THR A 136 23.72 9.28 2.95
CA THR A 136 24.96 8.54 3.28
C THR A 136 25.38 7.51 2.22
N ASN A 137 24.77 7.55 1.03
CA ASN A 137 24.94 6.57 -0.06
C ASN A 137 24.55 5.11 0.29
N LEU A 138 23.81 4.91 1.37
CA LEU A 138 23.23 3.61 1.71
C LEU A 138 21.95 3.37 0.89
N ILE A 139 21.82 2.17 0.33
CA ILE A 139 20.65 1.76 -0.45
C ILE A 139 19.66 1.06 0.47
N ILE A 140 18.52 1.71 0.71
CA ILE A 140 17.34 1.14 1.35
C ILE A 140 16.48 0.52 0.25
N GLN A 141 16.08 -0.73 0.42
CA GLN A 141 15.28 -1.43 -0.58
C GLN A 141 14.34 -2.42 0.09
N ASP A 142 13.15 -2.54 -0.45
CA ASP A 142 12.12 -3.44 0.07
C ASP A 142 11.14 -3.82 -1.07
N CYS A 143 10.32 -4.84 -0.83
CA CYS A 143 9.30 -5.29 -1.75
C CYS A 143 8.12 -5.95 -1.06
N ASP A 144 6.96 -5.90 -1.71
CA ASP A 144 5.74 -6.56 -1.27
C ASP A 144 5.12 -7.32 -2.45
N ASP A 145 4.78 -8.58 -2.17
CA ASP A 145 4.15 -9.49 -3.13
C ASP A 145 2.64 -9.20 -3.29
N ASP A 146 1.99 -8.55 -2.32
CA ASP A 146 0.53 -8.34 -2.26
C ASP A 146 -0.28 -9.61 -2.60
N GLY A 147 0.12 -10.76 -2.03
CA GLY A 147 -0.48 -12.07 -2.27
C GLY A 147 -0.04 -12.77 -3.56
N GLU A 148 0.67 -12.10 -4.47
CA GLU A 148 1.30 -12.73 -5.64
C GLU A 148 2.69 -13.27 -5.27
N SER A 149 2.74 -14.47 -4.71
CA SER A 149 4.01 -15.06 -4.21
C SER A 149 5.15 -14.93 -5.21
N ARG A 150 6.28 -14.35 -4.78
CA ARG A 150 7.50 -14.06 -5.56
C ARG A 150 7.41 -12.87 -6.51
N GLY A 151 6.30 -12.15 -6.56
CA GLY A 151 6.11 -10.98 -7.41
C GLY A 151 7.05 -9.82 -7.05
N GLY A 152 7.02 -9.38 -5.80
CA GLY A 152 7.80 -8.26 -5.26
C GLY A 152 9.29 -8.55 -5.33
N SER A 153 9.72 -9.74 -4.93
CA SER A 153 11.14 -10.15 -5.09
C SER A 153 11.60 -10.15 -6.55
N THR A 154 10.72 -10.51 -7.50
CA THR A 154 11.02 -10.42 -8.94
C THR A 154 11.21 -8.97 -9.39
N LEU A 155 10.38 -8.04 -8.90
CA LEU A 155 10.51 -6.61 -9.18
C LEU A 155 11.78 -6.02 -8.56
N LEU A 156 12.07 -6.36 -7.30
CA LEU A 156 13.28 -5.89 -6.63
C LEU A 156 14.54 -6.37 -7.35
N HIS A 157 14.56 -7.65 -7.74
CA HIS A 157 15.67 -8.20 -8.53
C HIS A 157 15.83 -7.46 -9.87
N LEU A 158 14.74 -7.11 -10.55
CA LEU A 158 14.78 -6.33 -11.78
C LEU A 158 15.43 -4.94 -11.57
N LEU A 159 15.06 -4.23 -10.49
CA LEU A 159 15.66 -2.94 -10.15
C LEU A 159 17.16 -3.07 -9.83
N GLN A 160 17.57 -4.16 -9.17
CA GLN A 160 18.97 -4.43 -8.86
C GLN A 160 19.81 -4.68 -10.11
N ILE A 161 19.40 -5.59 -10.99
CA ILE A 161 20.16 -5.92 -12.20
C ILE A 161 20.19 -4.78 -13.22
N SER A 162 19.21 -3.88 -13.16
CA SER A 162 19.13 -2.70 -14.02
C SER A 162 19.81 -1.46 -13.39
N ASP A 163 20.38 -1.62 -12.18
CA ASP A 163 20.91 -0.56 -11.31
C ASP A 163 20.01 0.69 -11.18
N VAL A 164 18.69 0.47 -11.15
CA VAL A 164 17.72 1.55 -10.96
C VAL A 164 17.61 1.86 -9.47
N LYS A 165 17.75 3.13 -9.11
CA LYS A 165 17.67 3.67 -7.74
C LYS A 165 16.78 4.91 -7.72
N ASN A 166 16.30 5.26 -6.53
CA ASN A 166 15.39 6.36 -6.25
C ASN A 166 14.08 6.22 -7.04
N VAL A 167 13.59 5.00 -7.17
CA VAL A 167 12.37 4.66 -7.92
C VAL A 167 11.59 3.59 -7.15
N ILE A 168 10.29 3.78 -7.09
CA ILE A 168 9.31 2.76 -6.76
C ILE A 168 8.69 2.26 -8.05
N VAL A 169 8.53 0.94 -8.16
CA VAL A 169 7.76 0.29 -9.21
C VAL A 169 6.61 -0.49 -8.58
N VAL A 170 5.41 -0.34 -9.14
CA VAL A 170 4.22 -1.09 -8.75
C VAL A 170 3.68 -1.76 -10.01
N VAL A 171 3.37 -3.06 -9.94
CA VAL A 171 2.69 -3.78 -11.01
C VAL A 171 1.34 -4.23 -10.52
N SER A 172 0.29 -3.67 -11.12
CA SER A 172 -1.09 -4.09 -10.88
C SER A 172 -1.43 -5.26 -11.80
N ARG A 173 -1.91 -6.35 -11.21
CA ARG A 173 -2.42 -7.53 -11.92
C ARG A 173 -3.91 -7.68 -11.68
N TRP A 174 -4.68 -7.82 -12.75
CA TRP A 174 -6.08 -8.26 -12.72
C TRP A 174 -6.16 -9.73 -13.16
N TYR A 175 -6.65 -10.60 -12.29
CA TYR A 175 -6.78 -12.03 -12.57
C TYR A 175 -7.91 -12.31 -13.56
N GLY A 176 -7.59 -13.04 -14.64
CA GLY A 176 -8.53 -13.35 -15.71
C GLY A 176 -9.34 -14.63 -15.56
N GLY A 177 -9.22 -15.33 -14.43
CA GLY A 177 -9.86 -16.63 -14.20
C GLY A 177 -9.05 -17.84 -14.67
N ILE A 178 -7.87 -17.64 -15.28
CA ILE A 178 -7.00 -18.72 -15.77
C ILE A 178 -5.64 -18.64 -15.08
N HIS A 179 -5.17 -19.76 -14.51
CA HIS A 179 -3.86 -19.81 -13.88
C HIS A 179 -2.73 -19.75 -14.93
N LEU A 180 -1.89 -18.71 -14.83
CA LEU A 180 -0.76 -18.49 -15.73
C LEU A 180 0.50 -19.30 -15.34
N GLY A 181 0.52 -19.93 -14.16
CA GLY A 181 1.71 -20.64 -13.68
C GLY A 181 2.92 -19.70 -13.58
N SER A 182 4.07 -20.11 -14.10
CA SER A 182 5.31 -19.32 -14.08
C SER A 182 5.32 -18.13 -15.05
N ASP A 183 4.43 -18.11 -16.06
CA ASP A 183 4.41 -17.03 -17.06
C ASP A 183 4.01 -15.69 -16.46
N ARG A 184 3.22 -15.68 -15.39
CA ARG A 184 2.84 -14.43 -14.69
C ARG A 184 4.05 -13.63 -14.23
N PHE A 185 5.12 -14.28 -13.80
CA PHE A 185 6.35 -13.61 -13.37
C PHE A 185 7.09 -12.96 -14.55
N LYS A 186 7.03 -13.58 -15.73
CA LYS A 186 7.56 -12.98 -16.97
C LYS A 186 6.79 -11.70 -17.29
N HIS A 187 5.46 -11.73 -17.19
CA HIS A 187 4.62 -10.56 -17.44
C HIS A 187 4.79 -9.45 -16.41
N ILE A 188 4.91 -9.79 -15.13
CA ILE A 188 5.22 -8.82 -14.06
C ILE A 188 6.55 -8.11 -14.35
N SER A 189 7.60 -8.88 -14.63
CA SER A 189 8.92 -8.33 -14.95
C SER A 189 8.92 -7.50 -16.24
N ASN A 190 8.16 -7.94 -17.26
CA ASN A 190 8.03 -7.20 -18.53
C ASN A 190 7.26 -5.90 -18.38
N ALA A 191 6.12 -5.90 -17.67
CA ALA A 191 5.32 -4.70 -17.42
C ALA A 191 6.14 -3.64 -16.66
N ALA A 192 6.89 -4.06 -15.64
CA ALA A 192 7.83 -3.20 -14.93
C ALA A 192 8.93 -2.64 -15.85
N ARG A 193 9.57 -3.49 -16.66
CA ARG A 193 10.63 -3.05 -17.60
C ARG A 193 10.10 -2.06 -18.64
N MET A 194 8.86 -2.26 -19.12
CA MET A 194 8.22 -1.35 -20.08
C MET A 194 8.04 0.04 -19.47
N VAL A 195 7.43 0.14 -18.28
CA VAL A 195 7.23 1.45 -17.64
C VAL A 195 8.57 2.13 -17.35
N LEU A 196 9.54 1.40 -16.79
CA LEU A 196 10.88 1.92 -16.47
C LEU A 196 11.66 2.39 -17.70
N THR A 197 11.48 1.73 -18.85
CA THR A 197 12.09 2.18 -20.11
C THR A 197 11.39 3.43 -20.63
N SER A 198 10.05 3.43 -20.66
CA SER A 198 9.28 4.54 -21.21
C SER A 198 9.41 5.83 -20.41
N SER A 199 9.63 5.73 -19.09
CA SER A 199 9.89 6.87 -18.20
C SER A 199 11.37 7.26 -18.12
N GLY A 200 12.24 6.60 -18.91
CA GLY A 200 13.67 6.96 -19.00
C GLY A 200 14.56 6.47 -17.85
N TYR A 201 14.06 5.62 -16.94
CA TYR A 201 14.88 5.06 -15.85
C TYR A 201 15.84 3.96 -16.32
N ILE A 202 15.52 3.28 -17.42
CA ILE A 202 16.41 2.29 -18.06
C ILE A 202 16.81 2.79 -19.44
N THR A 203 18.13 2.92 -19.67
CA THR A 203 18.66 3.23 -21.00
C THR A 203 18.72 1.98 -21.87
N GLN A 204 18.00 1.97 -22.99
CA GLN A 204 18.09 0.89 -23.97
C GLN A 204 19.44 0.96 -24.70
N ASN A 205 20.41 0.16 -24.27
CA ASN A 205 21.59 -0.10 -25.10
C ASN A 205 21.13 -0.83 -26.37
N LYS A 206 21.04 -0.10 -27.49
CA LYS A 206 20.75 -0.69 -28.81
C LYS A 206 21.75 -1.80 -29.11
N THR A 207 21.39 -3.04 -28.85
CA THR A 207 22.16 -4.20 -29.31
C THR A 207 22.07 -4.20 -30.84
N LYS A 208 23.19 -3.88 -31.51
CA LYS A 208 23.34 -4.05 -32.96
C LYS A 208 23.06 -5.52 -33.28
N LYS A 209 21.88 -5.84 -33.83
CA LYS A 209 21.59 -7.15 -34.40
C LYS A 209 22.59 -7.41 -35.54
N LYS A 210 23.64 -8.18 -35.29
CA LYS A 210 24.49 -8.75 -36.35
C LYS A 210 23.60 -9.70 -37.16
N HIS A 211 23.20 -9.27 -38.35
CA HIS A 211 22.60 -10.14 -39.36
C HIS A 211 23.64 -11.20 -39.74
N LYS A 212 23.47 -12.42 -39.26
CA LYS A 212 24.27 -13.57 -39.70
C LYS A 212 23.66 -14.07 -41.01
N LYS A 213 24.14 -13.57 -42.15
CA LYS A 213 23.94 -14.23 -43.44
C LYS A 213 24.59 -15.61 -43.37
N ARG A 214 23.81 -16.66 -43.58
CA ARG A 214 24.28 -17.96 -44.09
C ARG A 214 23.54 -18.20 -45.39
#